data_AF-A0A7Y8HCM6-F1
#
_entry.id   AF-A0A7Y8HCM6-F1
#
_cell.length_a   1.000
_cell.length_b   1.000
_cell.length_c   1.000
_cell.angle_alpha   90.00
_cell.angle_beta   90.00
_cell.angle_gamma   90.00
#
_symmetry.space_group_name_H-M   'P 1'
#
loop_
_entity.id
_entity.type
_entity.pdbx_description
1 polymer ?
#
loop_
_entity_poly.entity_id
_entity_poly.type
_entity_poly.pdbx_seq_one_letter_code
_entity_poly.pdbx_strand_id
1 'polypeptide(L)'
;MMRGKKPLRLRTPAGVIAILGLCLFGWLFPAESLADLVLNADPAAVQAGAVAYHMRYRVSNRNWDQMIGTSNEVTYGTIVQDVNVGNHTDLNNVIWDFSVSYSTGIGYTYTLSRTGQTSTVQWTAPYVYQGNPPVSQLRSFNAIELYAHANASTPPVSSAYISITDLAFTGHGTSGSFVNMNAAWPAGPTGLTQWLVADTDLSLIDWTLSGKVQAGFTGYTSGNIDERIKFDIKTLEATVVPIPGAVWLLGSGLIGLIGIARRRRK
;
A
#
# COMPACT_ATOMS: atom_id res chain seq x y z
N MET A 1 -45.21 82.64 -41.52
CA MET A 1 -43.78 82.28 -41.42
C MET A 1 -43.63 81.23 -40.32
N MET A 2 -43.72 79.94 -40.68
CA MET A 2 -43.72 78.81 -39.73
C MET A 2 -42.30 78.28 -39.51
N ARG A 3 -41.83 78.27 -38.26
CA ARG A 3 -40.55 77.65 -37.86
C ARG A 3 -40.78 76.17 -37.53
N GLY A 4 -40.26 75.28 -38.37
CA GLY A 4 -40.22 73.84 -38.12
C GLY A 4 -39.21 73.48 -37.02
N LYS A 5 -39.67 72.78 -35.98
CA LYS A 5 -38.82 72.17 -34.95
C LYS A 5 -38.22 70.87 -35.49
N LYS A 6 -36.89 70.72 -35.43
CA LYS A 6 -36.18 69.47 -35.73
C LYS A 6 -36.24 68.52 -34.52
N PRO A 7 -36.41 67.20 -34.72
CA PRO A 7 -36.44 66.23 -33.63
C PRO A 7 -35.02 65.87 -33.15
N LEU A 8 -34.88 65.76 -31.83
CA LEU A 8 -33.67 65.33 -31.13
C LEU A 8 -33.49 63.81 -31.32
N ARG A 9 -32.35 63.38 -31.89
CA ARG A 9 -31.95 61.96 -31.93
C ARG A 9 -31.14 61.64 -30.67
N LEU A 10 -31.73 60.88 -29.75
CA LEU A 10 -30.96 60.21 -28.69
C LEU A 10 -30.15 59.06 -29.31
N ARG A 11 -28.82 59.12 -29.19
CA ARG A 11 -27.93 57.99 -29.40
C ARG A 11 -27.81 57.24 -28.07
N THR A 12 -28.36 56.04 -28.00
CA THR A 12 -28.05 55.07 -26.94
C THR A 12 -26.71 54.41 -27.23
N PRO A 13 -25.77 54.33 -26.27
CA PRO A 13 -24.56 53.54 -26.43
C PRO A 13 -24.92 52.06 -26.25
N ALA A 14 -24.96 51.33 -27.36
CA ALA A 14 -24.91 49.88 -27.36
C ALA A 14 -23.46 49.45 -27.09
N GLY A 15 -23.22 48.75 -25.98
CA GLY A 15 -22.00 47.95 -25.85
C GLY A 15 -21.33 48.00 -24.49
N VAL A 16 -21.98 47.50 -23.44
CA VAL A 16 -21.34 46.71 -22.36
C VAL A 16 -22.42 45.83 -21.74
N ILE A 17 -22.84 44.76 -22.42
CA ILE A 17 -23.68 43.71 -21.78
C ILE A 17 -22.74 42.67 -21.18
N ALA A 18 -22.75 42.66 -19.86
CA ALA A 18 -22.23 41.68 -18.92
C ALA A 18 -21.80 40.31 -19.49
N ILE A 19 -20.49 40.09 -19.58
CA ILE A 19 -19.88 38.76 -19.43
C ILE A 19 -19.59 38.58 -17.93
N LEU A 20 -20.62 38.32 -17.14
CA LEU A 20 -20.51 38.10 -15.69
C LEU A 20 -21.37 36.91 -15.22
N GLY A 21 -21.80 36.04 -16.15
CA GLY A 21 -22.85 35.05 -15.90
C GLY A 21 -22.50 33.59 -16.13
N LEU A 22 -21.23 33.16 -16.09
CA LEU A 22 -20.89 31.77 -16.43
C LEU A 22 -19.70 31.15 -15.66
N CYS A 23 -19.57 31.45 -14.37
CA CYS A 23 -18.55 30.78 -13.53
C CYS A 23 -19.10 30.15 -12.22
N LEU A 24 -20.41 30.05 -12.04
CA LEU A 24 -21.00 29.60 -10.76
C LEU A 24 -21.64 28.20 -10.78
N PHE A 25 -21.53 27.43 -11.87
CA PHE A 25 -22.19 26.13 -12.02
C PHE A 25 -21.22 24.93 -12.07
N GLY A 26 -20.03 25.03 -11.45
CA GLY A 26 -19.04 23.95 -11.42
C GLY A 26 -18.85 23.24 -10.07
N TRP A 27 -19.61 23.59 -9.03
CA TRP A 27 -19.23 23.31 -7.63
C TRP A 27 -20.29 22.58 -6.78
N LEU A 28 -21.15 21.73 -7.37
CA LEU A 28 -22.25 21.10 -6.60
C LEU A 28 -22.46 19.60 -6.77
N PHE A 29 -21.49 18.90 -7.33
CA PHE A 29 -21.37 17.48 -7.05
C PHE A 29 -19.99 17.27 -6.44
N PRO A 30 -19.85 16.99 -5.13
CA PRO A 30 -18.74 16.14 -4.74
C PRO A 30 -18.92 14.90 -5.61
N ALA A 31 -18.04 14.73 -6.61
CA ALA A 31 -17.86 13.40 -7.15
C ALA A 31 -17.64 12.56 -5.91
N GLU A 32 -18.53 11.61 -5.64
CA GLU A 32 -18.21 10.55 -4.69
C GLU A 32 -16.95 9.93 -5.28
N SER A 33 -15.80 10.38 -4.78
CA SER A 33 -14.53 9.80 -5.15
C SER A 33 -14.66 8.38 -4.64
N LEU A 34 -14.81 7.45 -5.58
CA LEU A 34 -14.58 6.04 -5.34
C LEU A 34 -13.39 5.97 -4.38
N ALA A 35 -13.56 5.33 -3.22
CA ALA A 35 -12.53 5.28 -2.19
C ALA A 35 -11.18 5.02 -2.87
N ASP A 36 -10.28 6.01 -2.85
CA ASP A 36 -9.09 5.96 -3.70
C ASP A 36 -8.17 4.91 -3.09
N LEU A 37 -8.15 3.73 -3.73
CA LEU A 37 -7.21 2.67 -3.42
C LEU A 37 -5.99 2.87 -4.31
N VAL A 38 -4.87 3.21 -3.68
CA VAL A 38 -3.60 3.47 -4.35
C VAL A 38 -2.68 2.28 -4.15
N LEU A 39 -2.42 1.55 -5.23
CA LEU A 39 -1.39 0.52 -5.29
C LEU A 39 -0.02 1.17 -5.53
N ASN A 40 1.02 0.63 -4.90
CA ASN A 40 2.38 1.17 -4.96
C ASN A 40 2.46 2.63 -4.47
N ALA A 41 1.74 2.94 -3.38
CA ALA A 41 1.75 4.29 -2.81
C ALA A 41 3.19 4.68 -2.41
N ASP A 42 3.52 5.97 -2.59
CA ASP A 42 4.83 6.51 -2.24
C ASP A 42 5.04 6.38 -0.72
N PRO A 43 6.09 5.65 -0.25
CA PRO A 43 6.37 5.53 1.17
C PRO A 43 6.52 6.87 1.89
N ALA A 44 6.94 7.94 1.19
CA ALA A 44 7.05 9.28 1.79
C ALA A 44 5.69 9.94 2.08
N ALA A 45 4.61 9.47 1.43
CA ALA A 45 3.25 9.96 1.63
C ALA A 45 2.49 9.18 2.71
N VAL A 46 3.08 8.13 3.28
CA VAL A 46 2.43 7.21 4.22
C VAL A 46 3.10 7.30 5.58
N GLN A 47 2.37 7.74 6.59
CA GLN A 47 2.80 7.63 7.97
C GLN A 47 2.14 6.41 8.62
N ALA A 48 2.94 5.36 8.82
CA ALA A 48 2.51 4.12 9.43
C ALA A 48 2.16 4.31 10.92
N GLY A 49 0.99 3.81 11.31
CA GLY A 49 0.48 3.76 12.68
C GLY A 49 0.56 2.37 13.28
N ALA A 50 -0.49 1.98 14.01
CA ALA A 50 -0.53 0.70 14.72
C ALA A 50 -0.71 -0.48 13.75
N VAL A 51 0.07 -1.54 13.96
CA VAL A 51 -0.07 -2.79 13.20
C VAL A 51 -1.32 -3.53 13.66
N ALA A 52 -2.29 -3.64 12.76
CA ALA A 52 -3.48 -4.46 12.93
C ALA A 52 -3.16 -5.94 12.72
N TYR A 53 -2.19 -6.26 11.86
CA TYR A 53 -1.80 -7.64 11.60
C TYR A 53 -0.45 -7.75 10.89
N HIS A 54 0.25 -8.87 11.07
CA HIS A 54 1.56 -9.16 10.49
C HIS A 54 1.65 -10.62 10.03
N MET A 55 1.75 -10.84 8.72
CA MET A 55 2.09 -12.12 8.11
C MET A 55 3.55 -12.18 7.76
N ARG A 56 4.10 -13.37 7.82
CA ARG A 56 5.47 -13.59 7.37
C ARG A 56 5.62 -14.91 6.66
N TYR A 57 6.32 -14.85 5.55
CA TYR A 57 7.11 -15.95 5.03
C TYR A 57 8.59 -15.71 5.35
N ARG A 58 9.31 -16.71 5.86
CA ARG A 58 10.77 -16.63 6.02
C ARG A 58 11.44 -17.96 5.72
N VAL A 59 12.71 -17.89 5.34
CA VAL A 59 13.57 -19.08 5.27
C VAL A 59 14.22 -19.25 6.64
N SER A 60 13.84 -20.29 7.39
CA SER A 60 14.42 -20.63 8.69
C SER A 60 14.80 -22.11 8.75
N ASN A 61 15.62 -22.46 9.74
CA ASN A 61 15.87 -23.85 10.12
C ASN A 61 15.04 -24.27 11.36
N ARG A 62 14.07 -23.44 11.77
CA ARG A 62 13.26 -23.61 12.99
C ARG A 62 11.76 -23.49 12.66
N ASN A 63 11.00 -22.86 13.55
CA ASN A 63 9.56 -22.65 13.44
C ASN A 63 9.24 -21.28 12.78
N TRP A 64 7.95 -21.00 12.58
CA TRP A 64 7.44 -19.71 12.11
C TRP A 64 7.87 -19.32 10.69
N ASP A 65 8.05 -20.32 9.82
CA ASP A 65 8.30 -20.07 8.40
C ASP A 65 7.10 -19.39 7.76
N GLN A 66 5.89 -19.80 8.17
CA GLN A 66 4.63 -19.16 7.85
C GLN A 66 3.93 -18.77 9.15
N MET A 67 3.60 -17.51 9.34
CA MET A 67 2.93 -17.07 10.57
C MET A 67 1.98 -15.90 10.38
N ILE A 68 1.13 -15.74 11.40
CA ILE A 68 0.15 -14.68 11.63
C ILE A 68 0.46 -14.09 13.00
N GLY A 69 0.72 -12.79 13.12
CA GLY A 69 1.00 -12.09 14.37
C GLY A 69 0.30 -10.74 14.52
N THR A 70 0.25 -10.23 15.74
CA THR A 70 -0.52 -9.02 16.12
C THR A 70 0.31 -7.74 16.25
N SER A 71 1.63 -7.82 16.03
CA SER A 71 2.60 -6.75 16.28
C SER A 71 3.66 -6.68 15.19
N ASN A 72 4.33 -5.52 15.11
CA ASN A 72 5.53 -5.33 14.30
C ASN A 72 6.69 -6.21 14.80
N GLU A 73 6.75 -6.44 16.11
CA GLU A 73 7.71 -7.35 16.72
C GLU A 73 7.15 -8.77 16.76
N VAL A 74 7.91 -9.71 16.20
CA VAL A 74 7.52 -11.12 16.13
C VAL A 74 8.15 -11.86 17.30
N THR A 75 7.30 -12.24 18.25
CA THR A 75 7.66 -12.96 19.47
C THR A 75 6.60 -14.03 19.74
N TYR A 76 6.88 -14.99 20.63
CA TYR A 76 5.88 -15.98 21.03
C TYR A 76 4.56 -15.37 21.54
N GLY A 77 4.62 -14.18 22.16
CA GLY A 77 3.44 -13.50 22.69
C GLY A 77 2.66 -12.68 21.67
N THR A 78 3.17 -12.53 20.45
CA THR A 78 2.51 -11.78 19.39
C THR A 78 2.05 -12.67 18.24
N ILE A 79 2.55 -13.91 18.15
CA ILE A 79 2.16 -14.91 17.14
C ILE A 79 0.83 -15.55 17.53
N VAL A 80 -0.14 -15.45 16.63
CA VAL A 80 -1.48 -16.01 16.76
C VAL A 80 -1.54 -17.44 16.24
N GLN A 81 -0.96 -17.65 15.06
CA GLN A 81 -0.86 -18.95 14.39
C GLN A 81 0.45 -19.03 13.62
N ASP A 82 1.01 -20.22 13.55
CA ASP A 82 2.20 -20.50 12.75
C ASP A 82 2.18 -21.95 12.24
N VAL A 83 2.89 -22.16 11.14
CA VAL A 83 3.22 -23.48 10.62
C VAL A 83 4.69 -23.48 10.22
N ASN A 84 5.37 -24.58 10.55
CA ASN A 84 6.67 -24.90 9.98
C ASN A 84 6.43 -25.56 8.61
N VAL A 85 6.92 -24.91 7.54
CA VAL A 85 6.72 -25.41 6.16
C VAL A 85 7.91 -26.18 5.62
N GLY A 86 8.99 -26.25 6.38
CA GLY A 86 10.21 -26.99 6.06
C GLY A 86 11.43 -26.38 6.75
N ASN A 87 12.59 -26.98 6.54
CA ASN A 87 13.86 -26.37 6.95
C ASN A 87 14.47 -25.53 5.81
N HIS A 88 15.60 -24.87 6.07
CA HIS A 88 16.28 -24.06 5.08
C HIS A 88 16.66 -24.81 3.78
N THR A 89 16.86 -26.13 3.81
CA THR A 89 17.12 -26.96 2.63
C THR A 89 15.83 -27.16 1.84
N ASP A 90 14.71 -27.37 2.51
CA ASP A 90 13.39 -27.54 1.90
C ASP A 90 12.83 -26.24 1.31
N LEU A 91 13.33 -25.09 1.79
CA LEU A 91 12.86 -23.75 1.44
C LEU A 91 13.79 -22.99 0.49
N ASN A 92 15.08 -23.35 0.40
CA ASN A 92 16.05 -22.64 -0.44
C ASN A 92 15.73 -22.80 -1.94
N ASN A 93 15.63 -21.67 -2.64
CA ASN A 93 15.29 -21.54 -4.07
C ASN A 93 13.90 -22.10 -4.44
N VAL A 94 13.01 -22.25 -3.46
CA VAL A 94 11.64 -22.75 -3.71
C VAL A 94 10.72 -21.58 -4.03
N ILE A 95 9.90 -21.76 -5.06
CA ILE A 95 8.84 -20.83 -5.44
C ILE A 95 7.55 -21.30 -4.77
N TRP A 96 6.92 -20.40 -4.02
CA TRP A 96 5.60 -20.58 -3.44
C TRP A 96 4.63 -19.63 -4.12
N ASP A 97 3.49 -20.14 -4.57
CA ASP A 97 2.30 -19.33 -4.78
C ASP A 97 1.74 -18.99 -3.41
N PHE A 98 1.59 -17.70 -3.10
CA PHE A 98 1.01 -17.26 -1.84
C PHE A 98 -0.31 -16.54 -2.07
N SER A 99 -1.19 -16.63 -1.08
CA SER A 99 -2.44 -15.87 -1.03
C SER A 99 -2.76 -15.47 0.39
N VAL A 100 -3.01 -14.19 0.59
CA VAL A 100 -3.58 -13.60 1.80
C VAL A 100 -4.97 -13.12 1.47
N SER A 101 -5.97 -13.60 2.18
CA SER A 101 -7.31 -13.06 2.09
C SER A 101 -7.80 -12.57 3.45
N TYR A 102 -8.65 -11.56 3.39
CA TYR A 102 -9.45 -11.11 4.51
C TYR A 102 -10.92 -11.22 4.12
N SER A 103 -11.71 -11.81 5.02
CA SER A 103 -13.15 -11.90 4.89
C SER A 103 -13.81 -11.13 6.03
N THR A 104 -14.68 -10.21 5.66
CA THR A 104 -15.34 -9.27 6.58
C THR A 104 -16.10 -10.04 7.67
N GLY A 105 -15.85 -9.68 8.93
CA GLY A 105 -16.46 -10.34 10.08
C GLY A 105 -15.90 -11.73 10.40
N ILE A 106 -15.00 -12.28 9.58
CA ILE A 106 -14.37 -13.58 9.80
C ILE A 106 -12.92 -13.39 10.24
N GLY A 107 -12.08 -12.77 9.41
CA GLY A 107 -10.66 -12.56 9.69
C GLY A 107 -9.75 -12.94 8.52
N TYR A 108 -8.54 -13.41 8.84
CA TYR A 108 -7.46 -13.60 7.86
C TYR A 108 -7.22 -15.08 7.52
N THR A 109 -6.91 -15.35 6.27
CA THR A 109 -6.34 -16.62 5.81
C THR A 109 -5.05 -16.33 5.05
N TYR A 110 -3.97 -17.02 5.42
CA TYR A 110 -2.71 -16.97 4.69
C TYR A 110 -2.32 -18.38 4.23
N THR A 111 -2.14 -18.53 2.93
CA THR A 111 -1.82 -19.80 2.27
C THR A 111 -0.53 -19.69 1.48
N LEU A 112 0.28 -20.73 1.56
CA LEU A 112 1.43 -21.01 0.71
C LEU A 112 1.19 -22.34 -0.01
N SER A 113 1.37 -22.36 -1.33
CA SER A 113 1.24 -23.57 -2.14
C SER A 113 2.39 -23.72 -3.13
N ARG A 114 2.81 -24.96 -3.35
CA ARG A 114 3.73 -25.39 -4.40
C ARG A 114 3.27 -26.74 -4.94
N THR A 115 3.86 -27.21 -6.03
CA THR A 115 3.52 -28.53 -6.59
C THR A 115 3.63 -29.62 -5.53
N GLY A 116 2.51 -30.24 -5.17
CA GLY A 116 2.44 -31.34 -4.20
C GLY A 116 2.43 -30.93 -2.72
N GLN A 117 2.44 -29.64 -2.36
CA GLN A 117 2.38 -29.19 -0.97
C GLN A 117 1.61 -27.88 -0.81
N THR A 118 0.70 -27.84 0.15
CA THR A 118 -0.04 -26.63 0.56
C THR A 118 0.03 -26.48 2.08
N SER A 119 0.24 -25.25 2.54
CA SER A 119 0.24 -24.87 3.96
C SER A 119 -0.66 -23.65 4.17
N THR A 120 -1.47 -23.69 5.21
CA THR A 120 -2.45 -22.64 5.52
C THR A 120 -2.46 -22.34 7.01
N VAL A 121 -2.43 -21.06 7.35
CA VAL A 121 -2.68 -20.53 8.70
C VAL A 121 -3.86 -19.56 8.64
N GLN A 122 -4.71 -19.58 9.67
CA GLN A 122 -5.95 -18.78 9.71
C GLN A 122 -6.15 -18.11 11.05
N TRP A 123 -6.65 -16.88 11.06
CA TRP A 123 -7.02 -16.16 12.26
C TRP A 123 -8.47 -15.69 12.19
N THR A 124 -9.35 -16.43 12.86
CA THR A 124 -10.81 -16.26 12.78
C THR A 124 -11.48 -15.86 14.11
N ALA A 125 -10.72 -15.74 15.18
CA ALA A 125 -11.22 -15.39 16.51
C ALA A 125 -10.19 -14.58 17.31
N PRO A 126 -10.59 -13.74 18.29
CA PRO A 126 -9.64 -12.93 19.04
C PRO A 126 -8.50 -13.74 19.67
N TYR A 127 -7.27 -13.24 19.54
CA TYR A 127 -6.09 -13.87 20.12
C TYR A 127 -5.92 -13.45 21.59
N VAL A 128 -5.73 -14.42 22.48
CA VAL A 128 -5.50 -14.18 23.91
C VAL A 128 -4.15 -14.76 24.30
N TYR A 129 -3.18 -13.87 24.54
CA TYR A 129 -1.91 -14.25 25.16
C TYR A 129 -1.94 -13.98 26.66
N GLN A 130 -1.29 -14.83 27.45
CA GLN A 130 -1.36 -14.82 28.92
C GLN A 130 -1.17 -13.41 29.51
N GLY A 131 -2.23 -12.87 30.13
CA GLY A 131 -2.23 -11.57 30.79
C GLY A 131 -2.53 -10.36 29.90
N ASN A 132 -2.62 -10.54 28.57
CA ASN A 132 -2.98 -9.48 27.65
C ASN A 132 -4.48 -9.49 27.34
N PRO A 133 -5.10 -8.31 27.10
CA PRO A 133 -6.46 -8.24 26.56
C PRO A 133 -6.57 -9.00 25.23
N PRO A 134 -7.72 -9.61 24.93
CA PRO A 134 -7.96 -10.24 23.62
C PRO A 134 -7.73 -9.23 22.49
N VAL A 135 -6.90 -9.61 21.52
CA VAL A 135 -6.70 -8.83 20.29
C VAL A 135 -7.68 -9.33 19.24
N SER A 136 -8.55 -8.46 18.75
CA SER A 136 -9.53 -8.80 17.70
C SER A 136 -8.86 -8.93 16.33
N GLN A 137 -9.34 -9.88 15.53
CA GLN A 137 -9.02 -10.00 14.10
C GLN A 137 -9.74 -8.95 13.22
N LEU A 138 -10.69 -8.22 13.80
CA LEU A 138 -11.51 -7.19 13.15
C LEU A 138 -11.03 -5.77 13.47
N ARG A 139 -9.74 -5.59 13.74
CA ARG A 139 -9.16 -4.24 13.93
C ARG A 139 -9.25 -3.47 12.62
N SER A 140 -9.59 -2.18 12.72
CA SER A 140 -9.59 -1.26 11.59
C SER A 140 -8.18 -1.12 11.02
N PHE A 141 -8.08 -0.97 9.70
CA PHE A 141 -6.84 -0.62 9.01
C PHE A 141 -7.18 -0.10 7.62
N ASN A 142 -6.32 0.74 7.07
CA ASN A 142 -6.51 1.33 5.75
C ASN A 142 -5.25 1.24 4.88
N ALA A 143 -4.22 0.54 5.35
CA ALA A 143 -3.01 0.29 4.58
C ALA A 143 -2.50 -1.15 4.73
N ILE A 144 -1.82 -1.60 3.67
CA ILE A 144 -1.06 -2.85 3.62
C ILE A 144 0.40 -2.52 3.26
N GLU A 145 1.32 -2.81 4.16
CA GLU A 145 2.77 -2.75 3.92
C GLU A 145 3.28 -4.11 3.45
N LEU A 146 4.04 -4.11 2.35
CA LEU A 146 4.76 -5.27 1.83
C LEU A 146 6.25 -5.01 2.01
N TYR A 147 6.95 -5.89 2.72
CA TYR A 147 8.38 -5.73 2.99
C TYR A 147 9.16 -6.99 2.65
N ALA A 148 10.05 -6.88 1.67
CA ALA A 148 10.96 -7.94 1.25
C ALA A 148 12.36 -7.66 1.78
N HIS A 149 12.96 -8.62 2.49
CA HIS A 149 14.28 -8.49 3.08
C HIS A 149 15.17 -9.67 2.71
N ALA A 150 16.39 -9.36 2.26
CA ALA A 150 17.45 -10.33 2.02
C ALA A 150 18.78 -9.81 2.58
N ASN A 151 19.32 -10.54 3.54
CA ASN A 151 20.61 -10.32 4.15
C ASN A 151 21.26 -11.68 4.40
N ALA A 152 22.58 -11.77 4.30
CA ALA A 152 23.31 -13.01 4.51
C ALA A 152 24.65 -12.80 5.21
N SER A 153 24.75 -11.77 6.07
CA SER A 153 25.99 -11.42 6.82
C SER A 153 26.51 -12.49 7.80
N THR A 154 26.06 -13.75 7.71
CA THR A 154 26.50 -14.90 8.51
C THR A 154 27.32 -15.83 7.61
N PRO A 155 28.64 -15.89 7.80
CA PRO A 155 29.44 -16.92 7.18
C PRO A 155 28.89 -18.32 7.51
N PRO A 156 28.93 -19.29 6.58
CA PRO A 156 29.51 -19.23 5.23
C PRO A 156 28.50 -18.88 4.11
N VAL A 157 27.42 -18.15 4.38
CA VAL A 157 26.51 -17.68 3.32
C VAL A 157 27.15 -16.53 2.55
N SER A 158 27.28 -16.69 1.23
CA SER A 158 27.95 -15.72 0.34
C SER A 158 26.98 -14.84 -0.44
N SER A 159 25.73 -15.27 -0.60
CA SER A 159 24.65 -14.46 -1.17
C SER A 159 23.29 -14.90 -0.65
N ALA A 160 22.33 -13.97 -0.62
CA ALA A 160 20.93 -14.24 -0.35
C ALA A 160 20.04 -13.37 -1.22
N TYR A 161 18.84 -13.86 -1.53
CA TYR A 161 17.83 -13.09 -2.24
C TYR A 161 16.43 -13.48 -1.81
N ILE A 162 15.50 -12.56 -2.06
CA ILE A 162 14.07 -12.84 -2.08
C ILE A 162 13.42 -12.08 -3.23
N SER A 163 12.62 -12.79 -4.01
CA SER A 163 11.91 -12.30 -5.18
C SER A 163 10.41 -12.50 -5.00
N ILE A 164 9.64 -11.43 -5.18
CA ILE A 164 8.18 -11.42 -5.12
C ILE A 164 7.68 -10.97 -6.48
N THR A 165 6.95 -11.85 -7.17
CA THR A 165 6.45 -11.62 -8.54
C THR A 165 4.96 -11.90 -8.63
N ASP A 166 4.34 -11.47 -9.74
CA ASP A 166 2.90 -11.65 -10.00
C ASP A 166 2.02 -11.13 -8.87
N LEU A 167 2.49 -10.09 -8.18
CA LEU A 167 1.87 -9.54 -6.99
C LEU A 167 0.60 -8.76 -7.39
N ALA A 168 -0.55 -9.25 -6.95
CA ALA A 168 -1.86 -8.74 -7.35
C ALA A 168 -2.78 -8.55 -6.15
N PHE A 169 -3.56 -7.47 -6.19
CA PHE A 169 -4.65 -7.20 -5.24
C PHE A 169 -5.99 -7.30 -5.96
N THR A 170 -6.99 -7.84 -5.29
CA THR A 170 -8.39 -7.82 -5.70
C THR A 170 -9.28 -7.58 -4.48
N GLY A 171 -10.13 -6.55 -4.52
CA GLY A 171 -11.05 -6.20 -3.43
C GLY A 171 -11.80 -4.91 -3.72
N HIS A 172 -13.03 -4.76 -3.21
CA HIS A 172 -13.85 -3.54 -3.35
C HIS A 172 -14.04 -3.04 -4.80
N GLY A 173 -14.18 -3.96 -5.77
CA GLY A 173 -14.30 -3.61 -7.18
C GLY A 173 -13.00 -3.07 -7.81
N THR A 174 -11.92 -2.99 -7.04
CA THR A 174 -10.58 -2.66 -7.51
C THR A 174 -9.78 -3.93 -7.71
N SER A 175 -9.04 -3.99 -8.81
CA SER A 175 -8.01 -4.99 -9.03
C SER A 175 -6.80 -4.31 -9.67
N GLY A 176 -5.62 -4.80 -9.35
CA GLY A 176 -4.39 -4.28 -9.95
C GLY A 176 -3.16 -5.03 -9.48
N SER A 177 -2.03 -4.68 -10.08
CA SER A 177 -0.75 -5.32 -9.83
C SER A 177 0.23 -4.36 -9.18
N PHE A 178 1.08 -4.92 -8.33
CA PHE A 178 2.21 -4.25 -7.75
C PHE A 178 3.45 -4.43 -8.62
N VAL A 179 4.48 -3.63 -8.33
CA VAL A 179 5.80 -3.84 -8.94
C VAL A 179 6.46 -5.07 -8.33
N ASN A 180 7.22 -5.84 -9.12
CA ASN A 180 7.99 -6.96 -8.58
C ASN A 180 9.04 -6.46 -7.56
N MET A 181 9.19 -7.18 -6.44
CA MET A 181 10.18 -6.87 -5.40
C MET A 181 11.35 -7.85 -5.51
N ASN A 182 12.57 -7.36 -5.65
CA ASN A 182 13.77 -8.19 -5.70
C ASN A 182 14.81 -7.64 -4.73
N ALA A 183 14.83 -8.18 -3.50
CA ALA A 183 15.86 -7.84 -2.52
C ALA A 183 16.99 -8.87 -2.61
N ALA A 184 18.24 -8.41 -2.58
CA ALA A 184 19.41 -9.27 -2.73
C ALA A 184 20.62 -8.74 -1.96
N TRP A 185 21.43 -9.66 -1.45
CA TRP A 185 22.71 -9.38 -0.80
C TRP A 185 23.80 -10.29 -1.38
N PRO A 186 25.03 -9.79 -1.61
CA PRO A 186 25.46 -8.39 -1.49
C PRO A 186 25.13 -7.54 -2.73
N ALA A 187 24.51 -8.15 -3.76
CA ALA A 187 24.41 -7.58 -5.09
C ALA A 187 23.23 -6.60 -5.32
N GLY A 188 22.46 -6.24 -4.29
CA GLY A 188 21.25 -5.42 -4.46
C GLY A 188 20.77 -4.73 -3.19
N PRO A 189 19.57 -4.13 -3.23
CA PRO A 189 18.94 -3.61 -2.03
C PRO A 189 18.63 -4.76 -1.08
N THR A 190 19.02 -4.63 0.19
CA THR A 190 18.75 -5.66 1.21
C THR A 190 17.31 -5.60 1.72
N GLY A 191 16.58 -4.52 1.43
CA GLY A 191 15.21 -4.30 1.86
C GLY A 191 14.44 -3.50 0.81
N LEU A 192 13.20 -3.90 0.56
CA LEU A 192 12.27 -3.19 -0.32
C LEU A 192 10.91 -3.11 0.36
N THR A 193 10.28 -1.94 0.30
CA THR A 193 8.94 -1.71 0.84
C THR A 193 8.01 -1.24 -0.26
N GLN A 194 6.79 -1.78 -0.27
CA GLN A 194 5.68 -1.27 -1.09
C GLN A 194 4.43 -1.11 -0.23
N TRP A 195 3.54 -0.24 -0.68
CA TRP A 195 2.34 0.12 0.04
C TRP A 195 1.10 -0.01 -0.85
N LEU A 196 0.04 -0.52 -0.26
CA LEU A 196 -1.33 -0.25 -0.67
C LEU A 196 -1.94 0.63 0.41
N VAL A 197 -2.57 1.73 -0.01
CA VAL A 197 -3.28 2.63 0.90
C VAL A 197 -4.66 2.90 0.34
N ALA A 198 -5.65 2.96 1.22
CA ALA A 198 -7.01 3.31 0.88
C ALA A 198 -7.49 4.44 1.80
N ASP A 199 -8.39 5.28 1.27
CA ASP A 199 -9.12 6.25 2.07
C ASP A 199 -10.22 5.62 2.93
N THR A 200 -10.55 4.35 2.67
CA THR A 200 -11.56 3.57 3.41
C THR A 200 -10.91 2.53 4.33
N ASP A 201 -11.67 2.09 5.33
CA ASP A 201 -11.30 0.98 6.19
C ASP A 201 -11.39 -0.35 5.43
N LEU A 202 -10.22 -0.94 5.17
CA LEU A 202 -10.08 -2.22 4.46
C LEU A 202 -10.57 -3.41 5.29
N SER A 203 -10.83 -3.24 6.60
CA SER A 203 -11.42 -4.28 7.45
C SER A 203 -12.94 -4.44 7.25
N LEU A 204 -13.57 -3.53 6.49
CA LEU A 204 -15.01 -3.55 6.17
C LEU A 204 -15.33 -4.20 4.82
N ILE A 205 -14.31 -4.70 4.11
CA ILE A 205 -14.46 -5.24 2.75
C ILE A 205 -13.67 -6.53 2.60
N ASP A 206 -14.14 -7.40 1.71
CA ASP A 206 -13.42 -8.61 1.34
C ASP A 206 -12.32 -8.28 0.33
N TRP A 207 -11.14 -8.85 0.54
CA TRP A 207 -10.03 -8.69 -0.38
C TRP A 207 -9.08 -9.89 -0.39
N THR A 208 -8.28 -9.96 -1.44
CA THR A 208 -7.21 -10.94 -1.62
C THR A 208 -5.97 -10.26 -2.19
N LEU A 209 -4.82 -10.55 -1.58
CA LEU A 209 -3.48 -10.24 -2.06
C LEU A 209 -2.79 -11.56 -2.39
N SER A 210 -2.32 -11.73 -3.62
CA SER A 210 -1.65 -12.96 -4.06
C SER A 210 -0.41 -12.67 -4.87
N GLY A 211 0.43 -13.68 -5.04
CA GLY A 211 1.62 -13.60 -5.88
C GLY A 211 2.48 -14.85 -5.73
N LYS A 212 3.71 -14.74 -6.20
CA LYS A 212 4.76 -15.77 -6.01
C LYS A 212 5.86 -15.21 -5.13
N VAL A 213 6.37 -16.02 -4.21
CA VAL A 213 7.56 -15.71 -3.43
C VAL A 213 8.61 -16.79 -3.63
N GLN A 214 9.83 -16.36 -3.98
CA GLN A 214 11.00 -17.23 -4.06
C GLN A 214 12.10 -16.64 -3.19
N ALA A 215 12.65 -17.44 -2.29
CA ALA A 215 13.75 -17.03 -1.44
C ALA A 215 14.89 -18.03 -1.60
N GLY A 216 16.13 -17.54 -1.54
CA GLY A 216 17.27 -18.43 -1.61
C GLY A 216 18.59 -17.82 -1.19
N PHE A 217 19.59 -18.67 -1.04
CA PHE A 217 20.94 -18.30 -0.63
C PHE A 217 21.99 -19.26 -1.21
N THR A 218 23.23 -18.77 -1.31
CA THR A 218 24.40 -19.57 -1.69
C THR A 218 25.32 -19.75 -0.50
N GLY A 219 25.77 -20.98 -0.28
CA GLY A 219 26.63 -21.36 0.84
C GLY A 219 25.97 -22.42 1.73
N TYR A 220 26.54 -22.64 2.91
CA TYR A 220 25.98 -23.52 3.93
C TYR A 220 25.54 -22.69 5.13
N THR A 221 24.54 -23.15 5.89
CA THR A 221 24.22 -22.51 7.17
C THR A 221 24.36 -23.58 8.25
N SER A 222 25.37 -23.45 9.11
CA SER A 222 25.49 -24.26 10.33
C SER A 222 24.56 -23.76 11.43
N GLY A 223 23.98 -22.56 11.25
CA GLY A 223 23.05 -21.91 12.16
C GLY A 223 21.83 -21.36 11.44
N ASN A 224 21.01 -20.62 12.17
CA ASN A 224 19.78 -20.09 11.63
C ASN A 224 20.00 -18.81 10.83
N ILE A 225 19.39 -18.71 9.65
CA ILE A 225 19.31 -17.48 8.86
C ILE A 225 18.05 -16.67 9.23
N ASP A 226 17.42 -17.00 10.37
CA ASP A 226 16.29 -16.32 10.98
C ASP A 226 16.28 -14.82 10.73
N GLU A 227 15.14 -14.32 10.22
CA GLU A 227 14.87 -12.91 9.96
C GLU A 227 15.69 -12.27 8.83
N ARG A 228 16.66 -12.99 8.24
CA ARG A 228 17.53 -12.42 7.22
C ARG A 228 16.99 -12.57 5.81
N ILE A 229 16.19 -13.60 5.55
CA ILE A 229 15.49 -13.77 4.28
C ILE A 229 14.00 -13.93 4.57
N LYS A 230 13.23 -12.87 4.35
CA LYS A 230 11.81 -12.84 4.71
C LYS A 230 10.98 -11.91 3.84
N PHE A 231 9.70 -12.22 3.79
CA PHE A 231 8.65 -11.41 3.21
C PHE A 231 7.57 -11.18 4.26
N ASP A 232 7.42 -9.92 4.67
CA ASP A 232 6.42 -9.48 5.63
C ASP A 232 5.27 -8.80 4.90
N ILE A 233 4.03 -9.12 5.28
CA ILE A 233 2.82 -8.43 4.82
C ILE A 233 2.11 -7.93 6.08
N LYS A 234 1.94 -6.63 6.22
CA LYS A 234 1.34 -6.05 7.42
C LYS A 234 0.12 -5.23 7.07
N THR A 235 -0.95 -5.40 7.82
CA THR A 235 -2.07 -4.45 7.79
C THR A 235 -1.92 -3.49 8.94
N LEU A 236 -2.14 -2.20 8.68
CA LEU A 236 -1.95 -1.15 9.69
C LEU A 236 -2.81 0.08 9.38
N GLU A 237 -3.08 0.85 10.42
CA GLU A 237 -3.64 2.19 10.26
C GLU A 237 -2.55 3.11 9.73
N ALA A 238 -2.81 3.80 8.63
CA ALA A 238 -1.92 4.78 8.05
C ALA A 238 -2.64 6.11 7.91
N THR A 239 -1.91 7.18 8.22
CA THR A 239 -2.36 8.53 7.86
C THR A 239 -1.67 8.92 6.55
N VAL A 240 -2.46 9.26 5.54
CA VAL A 240 -1.94 9.82 4.28
C VAL A 240 -1.49 11.24 4.60
N VAL A 241 -0.19 11.51 4.43
CA VAL A 241 0.35 12.86 4.57
C VAL A 241 -0.12 13.66 3.37
N PRO A 242 -0.98 14.69 3.55
CA PRO A 242 -1.42 15.49 2.42
C PRO A 242 -0.18 16.08 1.75
N ILE A 243 -0.12 16.00 0.41
CA ILE A 243 0.92 16.69 -0.35
C ILE A 243 0.90 18.14 0.14
N PRO A 244 2.02 18.67 0.66
CA PRO A 244 2.02 19.99 1.28
C PRO A 244 1.36 20.98 0.34
N GLY A 245 0.42 21.79 0.86
CA GLY A 245 -0.23 22.83 0.06
C GLY A 245 0.78 23.73 -0.68
N ALA A 246 2.04 23.74 -0.24
CA ALA A 246 3.19 24.31 -0.94
C ALA A 246 3.32 23.87 -2.42
N VAL A 247 3.00 22.62 -2.80
CA VAL A 247 3.03 22.20 -4.22
C VAL A 247 1.93 22.88 -5.02
N TRP A 248 0.73 22.99 -4.45
CA TRP A 248 -0.38 23.75 -5.03
C TRP A 248 -0.10 25.25 -5.08
N LEU A 249 0.51 25.81 -4.04
CA LEU A 249 0.94 27.21 -3.99
C LEU A 249 2.07 27.48 -4.99
N LEU A 250 3.00 26.55 -5.16
CA LEU A 250 4.06 26.66 -6.16
C LEU A 250 3.48 26.58 -7.58
N GLY A 251 2.58 25.63 -7.84
CA GLY A 251 1.91 25.48 -9.13
C GLY A 251 1.07 26.69 -9.49
N SER A 252 0.21 27.15 -8.56
CA SER A 252 -0.62 28.34 -8.76
C SER A 252 0.20 29.63 -8.84
N GLY A 253 1.25 29.75 -8.03
CA GLY A 253 2.21 30.85 -8.08
C GLY A 253 2.93 30.92 -9.42
N LEU A 254 3.39 29.79 -9.95
CA LEU A 254 4.07 29.72 -11.24
C LEU A 254 3.13 30.10 -12.40
N ILE A 255 1.88 29.61 -12.39
CA ILE A 255 0.86 29.99 -13.38
C ILE A 255 0.61 31.50 -13.31
N GLY A 256 0.50 32.07 -12.10
CA GLY A 256 0.37 33.50 -11.88
C GLY A 256 1.53 34.30 -12.49
N LEU A 257 2.77 33.87 -12.25
CA LEU A 257 3.98 34.50 -12.79
C LEU A 257 4.03 34.43 -14.33
N ILE A 258 3.66 33.30 -14.93
CA ILE A 258 3.57 33.15 -16.39
C ILE A 258 2.51 34.10 -16.98
N GLY A 259 1.37 34.25 -16.30
CA GLY A 259 0.32 35.20 -16.69
C GLY A 259 0.82 36.64 -16.72
N ILE A 260 1.57 37.06 -15.70
CA ILE A 260 2.19 38.41 -15.64
C ILE A 260 3.23 38.58 -16.75
N ALA A 261 4.08 37.58 -16.97
CA ALA A 261 5.12 37.63 -18.00
C ALA A 261 4.53 37.79 -19.41
N ARG A 262 3.41 37.11 -19.71
CA ARG A 262 2.70 37.24 -21.00
C ARG A 262 2.07 38.62 -21.18
N ARG A 263 1.51 39.20 -20.12
CA ARG A 263 0.90 40.54 -20.19
C ARG A 263 1.92 41.63 -20.51
N ARG A 264 3.18 41.48 -20.12
CA ARG A 264 4.25 42.45 -20.41
C ARG A 264 4.82 42.39 -21.83
N ARG A 265 4.48 41.36 -22.62
CA ARG A 265 4.95 41.21 -24.02
C ARG A 265 3.98 41.77 -25.06
N LYS A 266 2.76 42.15 -24.65
CA LYS A 266 1.79 42.86 -25.48
C LYS A 266 1.82 44.33 -25.11
#